data_AF-A0A0K0GEM3-F1
#
_entry.id   AF-A0A0K0GEM3-F1
#
_cell.length_a   1.000
_cell.length_b   1.000
_cell.length_c   1.000
_cell.angle_alpha   90.00
_cell.angle_beta   90.00
_cell.angle_gamma   90.00
#
_symmetry.space_group_name_H-M   'P 1'
#
loop_
_entity.id
_entity.type
_entity.pdbx_description
1 polymer ?
#
loop_
_entity_poly.entity_id
_entity_poly.type
_entity_poly.pdbx_seq_one_letter_code
_entity_poly.pdbx_strand_id
1 'polypeptide(L)'
;MGKKIRVLVAKPGLDGHDRGALVISQALRDHGMEVIYTGLRQSPLQIAQAAIQEDVDVVGLSSLSGAHRTLFPKVVEELEKRGAGDIPVVGGGVIPSVDIPYLLEKGVKRIFTSGSSTDLLANYIKELVDPQTTPVTAPKKIAHIGIAVESIEQASTFYLDSLGLQLEGVEEVQSEGVKVAFIKIGETRFELLEPLNEESPIRKFLDKKGEGLHHIALEVDDIHARLEQLKANGVALINEEAKLGAHNSQIAFIHPNAASKVLYELCQYPEGSEA
;
A
#
# COMPACT_ATOMS: atom_id res chain seq x y z
N MET A 1 -25.44 19.16 -3.95
CA MET A 1 -24.48 18.60 -2.96
C MET A 1 -24.65 17.10 -2.99
N GLY A 2 -23.59 16.33 -3.27
CA GLY A 2 -23.66 14.87 -3.19
C GLY A 2 -23.92 14.38 -1.76
N LYS A 3 -24.42 13.15 -1.59
CA LYS A 3 -24.59 12.51 -0.28
C LYS A 3 -23.21 12.47 0.40
N LYS A 4 -23.08 12.99 1.62
CA LYS A 4 -21.84 12.88 2.39
C LYS A 4 -21.70 11.45 2.89
N ILE A 5 -20.47 10.93 2.91
CA ILE A 5 -20.17 9.63 3.53
C ILE A 5 -20.42 9.76 5.04
N ARG A 6 -21.25 8.87 5.58
CA ARG A 6 -21.63 8.77 6.99
C ARG A 6 -20.84 7.66 7.64
N VAL A 7 -20.04 7.98 8.66
CA VAL A 7 -19.18 7.02 9.35
C VAL A 7 -19.58 6.92 10.82
N LEU A 8 -19.93 5.71 11.27
CA LEU A 8 -20.11 5.43 12.69
C LEU A 8 -18.77 5.08 13.33
N VAL A 9 -18.29 5.88 14.26
CA VAL A 9 -17.10 5.56 15.06
C VAL A 9 -17.53 5.03 16.42
N ALA A 10 -17.14 3.80 16.74
CA ALA A 10 -17.55 3.12 17.96
C ALA A 10 -16.40 2.48 18.73
N LYS A 11 -16.61 2.36 20.05
CA LYS A 11 -15.72 1.62 20.95
C LYS A 11 -16.47 0.49 21.64
N PRO A 12 -16.25 -0.77 21.20
CA PRO A 12 -16.96 -1.89 21.78
C PRO A 12 -16.40 -2.29 23.14
N GLY A 13 -17.27 -2.83 24.01
CA GLY A 13 -16.89 -3.52 25.23
C GLY A 13 -16.69 -2.61 26.44
N LEU A 14 -15.66 -2.82 27.25
CA LEU A 14 -15.38 -2.02 28.45
C LEU A 14 -14.24 -1.02 28.26
N ASP A 15 -13.81 -0.81 27.02
CA ASP A 15 -12.69 0.08 26.71
C ASP A 15 -13.05 1.53 27.02
N GLY A 16 -12.36 2.12 28.00
CA GLY A 16 -12.56 3.48 28.46
C GLY A 16 -11.75 4.55 27.72
N HIS A 17 -10.94 4.18 26.73
CA HIS A 17 -10.00 5.11 26.09
C HIS A 17 -10.57 5.66 24.78
N ASP A 18 -11.03 6.90 24.77
CA ASP A 18 -11.67 7.52 23.61
C ASP A 18 -10.75 8.42 22.77
N ARG A 19 -9.61 8.86 23.30
CA ARG A 19 -8.75 9.85 22.62
C ARG A 19 -8.46 9.50 21.16
N GLY A 20 -8.12 8.24 20.88
CA GLY A 20 -7.89 7.78 19.50
C GLY A 20 -9.14 7.90 18.63
N ALA A 21 -10.29 7.45 19.12
CA ALA A 21 -11.57 7.55 18.41
C ALA A 21 -11.98 9.00 18.15
N LEU A 22 -11.73 9.92 19.09
CA LEU A 22 -12.01 11.35 18.93
C LEU A 22 -11.10 12.01 17.88
N VAL A 23 -9.80 11.68 17.88
CA VAL A 23 -8.86 12.17 16.85
C VAL A 23 -9.28 11.69 15.46
N ILE A 24 -9.59 10.40 15.32
CA ILE A 24 -10.09 9.84 14.05
C ILE A 24 -11.41 10.52 13.65
N SER A 25 -12.32 10.73 14.60
CA SER A 25 -13.60 11.40 14.31
C SER A 25 -13.40 12.82 13.81
N GLN A 26 -12.44 13.57 14.36
CA GLN A 26 -12.11 14.90 13.88
C GLN A 26 -11.51 14.84 12.47
N ALA A 27 -10.51 13.98 12.26
CA ALA A 27 -9.85 13.86 10.96
C ALA A 27 -10.83 13.48 9.84
N LEU A 28 -11.74 12.53 10.07
CA LEU A 28 -12.75 12.16 9.08
C LEU A 28 -13.70 13.33 8.74
N ARG A 29 -14.04 14.18 9.72
CA ARG A 29 -14.81 15.42 9.47
C ARG A 29 -14.02 16.43 8.65
N ASP A 30 -12.72 16.55 8.91
CA ASP A 30 -11.83 17.42 8.13
C ASP A 30 -11.75 16.96 6.66
N HIS A 31 -11.92 15.66 6.39
CA HIS A 31 -12.07 15.10 5.04
C HIS A 31 -13.51 15.17 4.48
N GLY A 32 -14.42 15.90 5.12
CA GLY A 32 -15.77 16.19 4.64
C GLY A 32 -16.83 15.13 4.96
N MET A 33 -16.50 14.11 5.75
CA MET A 33 -17.44 13.06 6.16
C MET A 33 -18.33 13.49 7.32
N GLU A 34 -19.53 12.91 7.40
CA GLU A 34 -20.40 13.03 8.56
C GLU A 34 -20.05 11.91 9.55
N VAL A 35 -19.70 12.26 10.79
CA VAL A 35 -19.21 11.29 11.78
C VAL A 35 -20.12 11.20 12.98
N ILE A 36 -20.67 10.00 13.19
CA ILE A 36 -21.49 9.64 14.35
C ILE A 36 -20.60 8.90 15.35
N TYR A 37 -20.30 9.53 16.48
CA TYR A 37 -19.53 8.90 17.56
C TYR A 37 -20.46 8.31 18.61
N THR A 38 -20.40 6.99 18.84
CA THR A 38 -21.33 6.30 19.75
C THR A 38 -21.01 6.51 21.24
N GLY A 39 -19.88 7.16 21.55
CA GLY A 39 -19.35 7.17 22.90
C GLY A 39 -18.69 5.84 23.29
N LEU A 40 -18.38 5.73 24.59
CA LEU A 40 -17.69 4.59 25.17
C LEU A 40 -18.65 3.44 25.49
N ARG A 41 -18.06 2.26 25.64
CA ARG A 41 -18.67 1.07 26.24
C ARG A 41 -19.95 0.55 25.57
N GLN A 42 -19.95 0.52 24.24
CA GLN A 42 -21.08 -0.02 23.50
C GLN A 42 -20.96 -1.53 23.31
N SER A 43 -22.08 -2.25 23.41
CA SER A 43 -22.11 -3.67 23.02
C SER A 43 -22.12 -3.82 21.48
N PRO A 44 -21.66 -4.95 20.93
CA PRO A 44 -21.74 -5.19 19.48
C PRO A 44 -23.16 -5.00 18.91
N LEU A 45 -24.17 -5.44 19.67
CA LEU A 45 -25.57 -5.25 19.34
C LEU A 45 -25.95 -3.76 19.19
N GLN A 46 -25.61 -2.95 20.19
CA GLN A 46 -25.91 -1.52 20.18
C GLN A 46 -25.21 -0.80 19.02
N ILE A 47 -23.97 -1.19 18.72
CA ILE A 47 -23.21 -0.63 17.59
C ILE A 47 -23.91 -0.94 16.27
N ALA A 48 -24.29 -2.20 16.04
CA ALA A 48 -25.00 -2.59 14.81
C ALA A 48 -26.36 -1.89 14.69
N GLN A 49 -27.11 -1.76 15.79
CA GLN A 49 -28.37 -1.02 15.81
C GLN A 49 -28.19 0.46 15.47
N ALA A 50 -27.19 1.11 16.07
CA ALA A 50 -26.88 2.50 15.79
C ALA A 50 -26.46 2.71 14.33
N ALA A 51 -25.63 1.82 13.78
CA ALA A 51 -25.22 1.88 12.38
C ALA A 51 -26.41 1.85 11.42
N ILE A 52 -27.36 0.94 11.64
CA ILE A 52 -28.56 0.81 10.81
C ILE A 52 -29.50 2.01 11.01
N GLN A 53 -29.73 2.41 12.25
CA GLN A 53 -30.64 3.51 12.57
C GLN A 53 -30.14 4.84 11.98
N GLU A 54 -28.83 5.05 11.98
CA GLU A 54 -28.18 6.26 11.47
C GLU A 54 -27.89 6.19 9.97
N ASP A 55 -28.28 5.13 9.24
CA ASP A 55 -28.01 4.94 7.80
C ASP A 55 -26.55 5.23 7.44
N VAL A 56 -25.61 4.58 8.14
CA VAL A 56 -24.18 4.83 7.94
C VAL A 56 -23.62 4.03 6.78
N ASP A 57 -22.69 4.62 6.05
CA ASP A 57 -22.02 3.97 4.93
C ASP A 57 -20.84 3.09 5.40
N VAL A 58 -20.25 3.36 6.57
CA VAL A 58 -19.14 2.57 7.16
C VAL A 58 -19.19 2.56 8.69
N VAL A 59 -18.81 1.45 9.31
CA VAL A 59 -18.53 1.35 10.76
C VAL A 59 -17.02 1.30 11.03
N GLY A 60 -16.50 2.25 11.80
CA GLY A 60 -15.14 2.25 12.32
C GLY A 60 -15.08 1.86 13.80
N LEU A 61 -14.38 0.76 14.10
CA LEU A 61 -14.21 0.26 15.47
C LEU A 61 -12.84 0.60 16.04
N SER A 62 -12.77 1.10 17.27
CA SER A 62 -11.52 1.37 17.97
C SER A 62 -11.35 0.47 19.20
N SER A 63 -10.16 -0.11 19.38
CA SER A 63 -9.79 -0.91 20.56
C SER A 63 -8.39 -0.60 21.09
N LEU A 64 -8.30 -0.45 22.41
CA LEU A 64 -7.07 -0.40 23.22
C LEU A 64 -7.04 -1.52 24.26
N SER A 65 -8.20 -2.09 24.62
CA SER A 65 -8.36 -3.08 25.70
C SER A 65 -7.96 -4.51 25.33
N GLY A 66 -7.52 -4.77 24.10
CA GLY A 66 -7.15 -6.11 23.61
C GLY A 66 -8.34 -7.02 23.29
N ALA A 67 -9.57 -6.51 23.38
CA ALA A 67 -10.78 -7.29 23.13
C ALA A 67 -11.20 -7.35 21.64
N HIS A 68 -10.39 -6.80 20.73
CA HIS A 68 -10.68 -6.70 19.29
C HIS A 68 -10.99 -8.04 18.63
N ARG A 69 -10.25 -9.12 18.95
CA ARG A 69 -10.49 -10.47 18.42
C ARG A 69 -11.89 -11.01 18.72
N THR A 70 -12.49 -10.59 19.82
CA THR A 70 -13.81 -11.05 20.23
C THR A 70 -14.89 -10.08 19.79
N LEU A 71 -14.64 -8.78 19.90
CA LEU A 71 -15.68 -7.76 19.75
C LEU A 71 -15.86 -7.29 18.32
N PHE A 72 -14.81 -7.19 17.51
CA PHE A 72 -14.95 -6.75 16.13
C PHE A 72 -15.73 -7.77 15.28
N PRO A 73 -15.41 -9.09 15.32
CA PRO A 73 -16.21 -10.10 14.62
C PRO A 73 -17.69 -10.09 15.04
N LYS A 74 -17.96 -9.91 16.34
CA LYS A 74 -19.34 -9.82 16.82
C LYS A 74 -20.11 -8.63 16.25
N VAL A 75 -19.46 -7.49 15.99
CA VAL A 75 -20.14 -6.36 15.32
C VAL A 75 -20.50 -6.74 13.88
N VAL A 76 -19.58 -7.36 13.15
CA VAL A 76 -19.82 -7.87 11.78
C VAL A 76 -20.99 -8.86 11.79
N GLU A 77 -20.96 -9.85 12.67
CA GLU A 77 -22.04 -10.84 12.81
C GLU A 77 -23.40 -10.19 13.17
N GLU A 78 -23.42 -9.18 14.05
CA GLU A 78 -24.66 -8.51 14.41
C GLU A 78 -25.21 -7.63 13.27
N LEU A 79 -24.36 -7.07 12.41
CA LEU A 79 -24.80 -6.38 11.18
C LEU A 79 -25.41 -7.38 10.18
N GLU A 80 -24.73 -8.52 9.95
CA GLU A 80 -25.22 -9.58 9.06
C GLU A 80 -26.58 -10.15 9.51
N LYS A 81 -26.72 -10.49 10.80
CA LYS A 81 -27.98 -10.99 11.38
C LYS A 81 -29.16 -10.05 11.19
N ARG A 82 -28.90 -8.75 10.97
CA ARG A 82 -29.93 -7.71 10.78
C ARG A 82 -30.12 -7.31 9.32
N GLY A 83 -29.51 -8.03 8.39
CA GLY A 83 -29.61 -7.74 6.96
C GLY A 83 -28.84 -6.49 6.53
N ALA A 84 -27.87 -6.04 7.34
CA ALA A 84 -27.03 -4.87 7.07
C ALA A 84 -25.55 -5.26 6.89
N GLY A 85 -25.30 -6.46 6.37
CA GLY A 85 -23.94 -6.98 6.12
C GLY A 85 -23.22 -6.29 4.96
N ASP A 86 -23.93 -5.44 4.21
CA ASP A 86 -23.39 -4.54 3.20
C ASP A 86 -22.64 -3.34 3.81
N ILE A 87 -22.93 -2.97 5.07
CA ILE A 87 -22.19 -1.92 5.78
C ILE A 87 -20.80 -2.47 6.18
N PRO A 88 -19.72 -2.01 5.52
CA PRO A 88 -18.38 -2.52 5.82
C PRO A 88 -17.90 -2.06 7.20
N VAL A 89 -17.13 -2.93 7.86
CA VAL A 89 -16.48 -2.65 9.14
C VAL A 89 -14.98 -2.47 8.94
N VAL A 90 -14.43 -1.36 9.41
CA VAL A 90 -12.98 -1.14 9.56
C VAL A 90 -12.62 -1.09 11.04
N GLY A 91 -11.39 -1.47 11.37
CA GLY A 91 -10.92 -1.52 12.76
C GLY A 91 -9.66 -0.69 12.98
N GLY A 92 -9.40 -0.31 14.21
CA GLY A 92 -8.15 0.35 14.58
C GLY A 92 -7.88 0.43 16.08
N GLY A 93 -6.75 1.04 16.41
CA GLY A 93 -6.24 1.17 17.78
C GLY A 93 -4.93 0.39 18.00
N VAL A 94 -4.70 -0.10 19.23
CA VAL A 94 -3.51 -0.90 19.54
C VAL A 94 -3.85 -2.37 19.34
N ILE A 95 -3.73 -2.79 18.08
CA ILE A 95 -4.03 -4.15 17.63
C ILE A 95 -2.70 -4.83 17.25
N PRO A 96 -2.35 -5.96 17.88
CA PRO A 96 -1.17 -6.73 17.51
C PRO A 96 -1.23 -7.19 16.05
N SER A 97 -0.12 -7.11 15.33
CA SER A 97 -0.04 -7.52 13.91
C SER A 97 -0.46 -8.98 13.67
N VAL A 98 -0.16 -9.86 14.63
CA VAL A 98 -0.55 -11.28 14.61
C VAL A 98 -2.07 -11.51 14.61
N ASP A 99 -2.85 -10.52 15.05
CA ASP A 99 -4.31 -10.63 15.10
C ASP A 99 -5.00 -10.11 13.84
N ILE A 100 -4.30 -9.32 13.01
CA ILE A 100 -4.87 -8.72 11.81
C ILE A 100 -5.41 -9.76 10.83
N PRO A 101 -4.67 -10.85 10.47
CA PRO A 101 -5.19 -11.85 9.54
C PRO A 101 -6.52 -12.47 9.98
N TYR A 102 -6.64 -12.77 11.28
CA TYR A 102 -7.88 -13.29 11.86
C TYR A 102 -9.03 -12.29 11.77
N LEU A 103 -8.79 -10.99 12.03
CA LEU A 103 -9.83 -9.97 11.93
C LEU A 103 -10.33 -9.79 10.48
N LEU A 104 -9.40 -9.85 9.51
CA LEU A 104 -9.74 -9.79 8.08
C LEU A 104 -10.59 -11.00 7.65
N GLU A 105 -10.20 -12.20 8.09
CA GLU A 105 -10.97 -13.44 7.86
C GLU A 105 -12.40 -13.34 8.44
N LYS A 106 -12.57 -12.65 9.56
CA LYS A 106 -13.88 -12.43 10.20
C LYS A 106 -14.67 -11.23 9.65
N GLY A 107 -14.31 -10.73 8.47
CA GLY A 107 -15.10 -9.75 7.73
C GLY A 107 -14.78 -8.28 8.03
N VAL A 108 -13.80 -7.99 8.88
CA VAL A 108 -13.28 -6.62 9.01
C VAL A 108 -12.49 -6.29 7.73
N LYS A 109 -12.84 -5.21 7.04
CA LYS A 109 -12.25 -4.87 5.73
C LYS A 109 -10.80 -4.43 5.82
N ARG A 110 -10.42 -3.70 6.88
CA ARG A 110 -9.05 -3.22 7.09
C ARG A 110 -8.80 -2.86 8.55
N ILE A 111 -7.55 -3.01 9.00
CA ILE A 111 -7.07 -2.58 10.31
C ILE A 111 -6.08 -1.42 10.19
N PHE A 112 -6.33 -0.34 10.93
CA PHE A 112 -5.48 0.84 11.04
C PHE A 112 -4.90 0.93 12.46
N THR A 113 -3.62 0.60 12.61
CA THR A 113 -2.92 0.66 13.91
C THR A 113 -2.54 2.10 14.26
N SER A 114 -2.07 2.34 15.49
CA SER A 114 -1.75 3.67 16.03
C SER A 114 -0.75 4.52 15.23
N GLY A 115 0.02 3.93 14.32
CA GLY A 115 0.94 4.65 13.42
C GLY A 115 0.37 4.95 12.03
N SER A 116 -0.88 4.55 11.76
CA SER A 116 -1.51 4.75 10.45
C SER A 116 -1.83 6.22 10.23
N SER A 117 -1.61 6.71 9.00
CA SER A 117 -2.04 8.05 8.60
C SER A 117 -3.57 8.17 8.67
N THR A 118 -4.05 9.33 9.13
CA THR A 118 -5.47 9.68 9.08
C THR A 118 -5.96 9.91 7.65
N ASP A 119 -5.10 10.43 6.77
CA ASP A 119 -5.41 10.59 5.35
C ASP A 119 -5.63 9.23 4.68
N LEU A 120 -4.76 8.25 4.99
CA LEU A 120 -4.90 6.88 4.49
C LEU A 120 -6.23 6.24 4.91
N LEU A 121 -6.66 6.44 6.16
CA LEU A 121 -7.96 5.97 6.63
C LEU A 121 -9.11 6.65 5.86
N ALA A 122 -9.07 7.97 5.73
CA ALA A 122 -10.12 8.73 5.07
C ALA A 122 -10.24 8.37 3.59
N ASN A 123 -9.11 8.27 2.88
CA ASN A 123 -9.09 7.87 1.48
C ASN A 123 -9.58 6.44 1.29
N TYR A 124 -9.15 5.51 2.15
CA TYR A 124 -9.66 4.14 2.11
C TYR A 124 -11.18 4.07 2.32
N ILE A 125 -11.74 4.86 3.23
CA ILE A 125 -13.20 4.93 3.42
C ILE A 125 -13.89 5.48 2.16
N LYS A 126 -13.33 6.49 1.49
CA LYS A 126 -13.87 6.99 0.21
C LYS A 126 -13.86 5.91 -0.87
N GLU A 127 -12.74 5.22 -1.04
CA GLU A 127 -12.60 4.10 -2.00
C GLU A 127 -13.58 2.96 -1.69
N LEU A 128 -13.82 2.69 -0.41
CA LEU A 128 -14.69 1.60 0.03
C LEU A 128 -16.18 1.85 -0.26
N VAL A 129 -16.59 3.12 -0.28
CA VAL A 129 -18.00 3.53 -0.42
C VAL A 129 -18.31 4.03 -1.84
N ASP A 130 -17.33 4.57 -2.56
CA ASP A 130 -17.53 5.15 -3.90
C ASP A 130 -17.16 4.18 -5.03
N PRO A 131 -18.15 3.64 -5.78
CA PRO A 131 -17.93 2.73 -6.90
C PRO A 131 -17.28 3.39 -8.12
N GLN A 132 -17.14 4.72 -8.16
CA GLN A 132 -16.46 5.44 -9.25
C GLN A 132 -14.95 5.57 -9.03
N THR A 133 -14.44 5.21 -7.85
CA THR A 133 -12.99 5.12 -7.66
C THR A 133 -12.47 3.89 -8.40
N THR A 134 -11.65 4.08 -9.43
CA THR A 134 -10.92 2.96 -10.04
C THR A 134 -10.06 2.34 -8.94
N PRO A 135 -10.29 1.07 -8.54
CA PRO A 135 -9.54 0.48 -7.45
C PRO A 135 -8.08 0.40 -7.90
N VAL A 136 -7.20 1.13 -7.23
CA VAL A 136 -5.78 0.86 -7.36
C VAL A 136 -5.54 -0.49 -6.70
N THR A 137 -5.32 -1.52 -7.52
CA THR A 137 -5.12 -2.91 -7.10
C THR A 137 -3.83 -3.06 -6.29
N ALA A 138 -3.52 -4.23 -5.74
CA ALA A 138 -2.17 -4.48 -5.23
C ALA A 138 -1.20 -4.63 -6.42
N PRO A 139 0.11 -4.32 -6.27
CA PRO A 139 1.08 -4.66 -7.30
C PRO A 139 1.04 -6.17 -7.62
N LYS A 140 1.18 -6.54 -8.89
CA LYS A 140 0.96 -7.91 -9.37
C LYS A 140 2.05 -8.86 -8.91
N LYS A 141 3.30 -8.46 -9.11
CA LYS A 141 4.50 -9.24 -8.86
C LYS A 141 5.72 -8.33 -8.68
N ILE A 142 6.84 -8.93 -8.31
CA ILE A 142 8.16 -8.29 -8.45
C ILE A 142 8.50 -8.31 -9.94
N ALA A 143 8.57 -7.13 -10.55
CA ALA A 143 8.93 -6.99 -11.96
C ALA A 143 10.40 -7.39 -12.15
N HIS A 144 11.28 -6.74 -11.38
CA HIS A 144 12.72 -6.99 -11.40
C HIS A 144 13.39 -6.57 -10.09
N ILE A 145 14.63 -7.03 -9.92
CA ILE A 145 15.54 -6.64 -8.84
C ILE A 145 16.76 -5.99 -9.48
N GLY A 146 16.94 -4.69 -9.24
CA GLY A 146 18.07 -3.93 -9.73
C GLY A 146 19.31 -4.11 -8.85
N ILE A 147 20.44 -4.44 -9.46
CA ILE A 147 21.72 -4.70 -8.79
C ILE A 147 22.79 -3.83 -9.43
N ALA A 148 23.34 -2.89 -8.66
CA ALA A 148 24.42 -2.03 -9.12
C ALA A 148 25.73 -2.81 -9.18
N VAL A 149 26.42 -2.73 -10.33
CA VAL A 149 27.70 -3.40 -10.60
C VAL A 149 28.67 -2.44 -11.30
N GLU A 150 29.96 -2.61 -11.08
CA GLU A 150 31.01 -1.87 -11.80
C GLU A 150 31.15 -2.36 -13.24
N SER A 151 30.88 -3.64 -13.49
CA SER A 151 30.95 -4.25 -14.83
C SER A 151 29.93 -5.37 -14.97
N ILE A 152 28.98 -5.19 -15.88
CA ILE A 152 28.03 -6.22 -16.30
C ILE A 152 28.77 -7.43 -16.83
N GLU A 153 29.84 -7.25 -17.61
CA GLU A 153 30.61 -8.37 -18.18
C GLU A 153 31.15 -9.29 -17.08
N GLN A 154 31.78 -8.72 -16.06
CA GLN A 154 32.32 -9.49 -14.94
C GLN A 154 31.21 -10.09 -14.08
N ALA A 155 30.22 -9.28 -13.70
CA ALA A 155 29.13 -9.72 -12.83
C ALA A 155 28.27 -10.81 -13.48
N SER A 156 28.03 -10.75 -14.80
CA SER A 156 27.19 -11.72 -15.53
C SER A 156 27.73 -13.14 -15.43
N THR A 157 29.06 -13.33 -15.33
CA THR A 157 29.69 -14.65 -15.19
C THR A 157 29.09 -15.44 -14.02
N PHE A 158 28.83 -14.79 -12.89
CA PHE A 158 28.21 -15.45 -11.74
C PHE A 158 26.77 -15.92 -12.06
N TYR A 159 25.95 -15.06 -12.65
CA TYR A 159 24.54 -15.36 -12.93
C TYR A 159 24.38 -16.41 -14.04
N LEU A 160 25.19 -16.32 -15.10
CA LEU A 160 25.07 -17.20 -16.26
C LEU A 160 25.78 -18.53 -16.01
N ASP A 161 27.04 -18.51 -15.58
CA ASP A 161 27.86 -19.71 -15.50
C ASP A 161 27.72 -20.45 -14.17
N SER A 162 27.56 -19.71 -13.07
CA SER A 162 27.46 -20.33 -11.73
C SER A 162 26.01 -20.66 -11.35
N LEU A 163 25.05 -19.80 -11.69
CA LEU A 163 23.62 -20.03 -11.41
C LEU A 163 22.87 -20.65 -12.59
N GLY A 164 23.43 -20.66 -13.81
CA GLY A 164 22.78 -21.26 -14.98
C GLY A 164 21.60 -20.44 -15.52
N LEU A 165 21.52 -19.15 -15.21
CA LEU A 165 20.43 -18.27 -15.67
C LEU A 165 20.65 -17.81 -17.11
N GLN A 166 19.58 -17.32 -17.73
CA GLN A 166 19.61 -16.87 -19.11
C GLN A 166 19.63 -15.34 -19.20
N LEU A 167 20.60 -14.81 -19.95
CA LEU A 167 20.62 -13.42 -20.39
C LEU A 167 19.58 -13.24 -21.52
N GLU A 168 18.62 -12.34 -21.33
CA GLU A 168 17.62 -12.00 -22.34
C GLU A 168 18.12 -10.88 -23.28
N GLY A 169 18.93 -9.96 -22.76
CA GLY A 169 19.50 -8.88 -23.55
C GLY A 169 20.26 -7.87 -22.70
N VAL A 170 20.84 -6.89 -23.40
CA VAL A 170 21.50 -5.72 -22.79
C VAL A 170 21.01 -4.47 -23.51
N GLU A 171 20.62 -3.46 -22.75
CA GLU A 171 20.10 -2.19 -23.26
C GLU A 171 20.84 -1.02 -22.60
N GLU A 172 21.05 0.07 -23.35
CA GLU A 172 21.56 1.32 -22.79
C GLU A 172 20.42 2.31 -22.63
N VAL A 173 20.12 2.68 -21.38
CA VAL A 173 19.11 3.67 -21.05
C VAL A 173 19.81 5.02 -20.86
N GLN A 174 20.04 5.71 -21.97
CA GLN A 174 20.81 6.95 -22.03
C GLN A 174 20.25 8.05 -21.11
N SER A 175 18.92 8.14 -20.97
CA SER A 175 18.25 9.11 -20.08
C SER A 175 18.61 8.92 -18.60
N GLU A 176 18.98 7.70 -18.21
CA GLU A 176 19.34 7.34 -16.83
C GLU A 176 20.86 7.15 -16.67
N GLY A 177 21.62 7.27 -17.76
CA GLY A 177 23.08 7.07 -17.76
C GLY A 177 23.48 5.67 -17.27
N VAL A 178 22.74 4.64 -17.67
CA VAL A 178 22.93 3.26 -17.21
C VAL A 178 22.84 2.27 -18.38
N LYS A 179 23.70 1.26 -18.34
CA LYS A 179 23.61 0.04 -19.15
C LYS A 179 22.98 -1.04 -18.28
N VAL A 180 22.02 -1.76 -18.84
CA VAL A 180 21.22 -2.75 -18.10
C VAL A 180 21.32 -4.10 -18.79
N ALA A 181 21.69 -5.14 -18.04
CA ALA A 181 21.59 -6.53 -18.49
C ALA A 181 20.44 -7.24 -17.80
N PHE A 182 19.55 -7.85 -18.60
CA PHE A 182 18.33 -8.50 -18.13
C PHE A 182 18.53 -10.00 -18.03
N ILE A 183 18.49 -10.54 -16.82
CA ILE A 183 18.72 -11.96 -16.54
C ILE A 183 17.43 -12.58 -15.99
N LYS A 184 16.84 -13.51 -16.74
CA LYS A 184 15.52 -14.10 -16.41
C LYS A 184 15.60 -15.06 -15.23
N ILE A 185 14.63 -15.01 -14.33
CA ILE A 185 14.39 -16.02 -13.31
C ILE A 185 12.89 -16.17 -13.00
N GLY A 186 12.28 -17.26 -13.49
CA GLY A 186 10.84 -17.46 -13.36
C GLY A 186 10.05 -16.33 -14.05
N GLU A 187 9.18 -15.65 -13.28
CA GLU A 187 8.37 -14.53 -13.75
C GLU A 187 8.99 -13.14 -13.51
N THR A 188 10.22 -13.10 -12.96
CA THR A 188 10.96 -11.88 -12.62
C THR A 188 12.34 -11.85 -13.30
N ARG A 189 13.10 -10.78 -13.05
CA ARG A 189 14.44 -10.56 -13.62
C ARG A 189 15.41 -10.03 -12.57
N PHE A 190 16.67 -10.41 -12.71
CA PHE A 190 17.78 -9.60 -12.20
C PHE A 190 18.17 -8.59 -13.27
N GLU A 191 18.27 -7.32 -12.89
CA GLU A 191 18.77 -6.26 -13.74
C GLU A 191 20.12 -5.81 -13.21
N LEU A 192 21.19 -6.14 -13.93
CA LEU A 192 22.52 -5.66 -13.59
C LEU A 192 22.70 -4.27 -14.17
N LEU A 193 23.00 -3.29 -13.32
CA LEU A 193 23.04 -1.87 -13.63
C LEU A 193 24.50 -1.40 -13.59
N GLU A 194 25.07 -1.10 -14.76
CA GLU A 194 26.41 -0.52 -14.92
C GLU A 194 26.29 0.96 -15.31
N PRO A 195 26.96 1.89 -14.61
CA PRO A 195 26.89 3.30 -14.95
C PRO A 195 27.62 3.60 -16.26
N LEU A 196 26.98 4.35 -17.17
CA LEU A 196 27.60 4.78 -18.42
C LEU A 196 28.53 5.99 -18.25
N ASN A 197 28.38 6.75 -17.16
CA ASN A 197 29.13 7.96 -16.87
C ASN A 197 29.14 8.28 -15.37
N GLU A 198 29.98 9.24 -14.98
CA GLU A 198 30.17 9.64 -13.58
C GLU A 198 28.96 10.38 -12.98
N GLU A 199 28.06 10.90 -13.80
CA GLU A 199 26.87 11.62 -13.34
C GLU A 199 25.71 10.67 -12.99
N SER A 200 25.81 9.41 -13.44
CA SER A 200 24.83 8.34 -13.26
C SER A 200 24.42 8.18 -11.79
N PRO A 201 23.12 8.03 -11.48
CA PRO A 201 22.67 7.68 -10.14
C PRO A 201 23.31 6.38 -9.62
N ILE A 202 23.62 5.43 -10.52
CA ILE A 202 24.27 4.17 -10.18
C ILE A 202 25.73 4.37 -9.78
N ARG A 203 26.50 5.23 -10.47
CA ARG A 203 27.86 5.60 -10.03
C ARG A 203 27.84 6.16 -8.61
N LYS A 204 26.95 7.13 -8.34
CA LYS A 204 26.79 7.73 -7.00
C LYS A 204 26.43 6.69 -5.93
N PHE A 205 25.67 5.65 -6.28
CA PHE A 205 25.38 4.54 -5.38
C PHE A 205 26.62 3.70 -5.10
N LEU A 206 27.34 3.29 -6.15
CA LEU A 206 28.56 2.48 -6.07
C LEU A 206 29.63 3.17 -5.22
N ASP A 207 29.87 4.46 -5.44
CA ASP A 207 30.86 5.23 -4.67
C ASP A 207 30.55 5.24 -3.16
N LYS A 208 29.27 5.19 -2.81
CA LYS A 208 28.81 5.30 -1.43
C LYS A 208 28.66 3.94 -0.74
N LYS A 209 28.28 2.90 -1.48
CA LYS A 209 27.86 1.61 -0.91
C LYS A 209 28.58 0.39 -1.48
N GLY A 210 29.32 0.55 -2.58
CA GLY A 210 29.85 -0.54 -3.39
C GLY A 210 28.76 -1.23 -4.22
N GLU A 211 29.14 -2.30 -4.90
CA GLU A 211 28.22 -3.16 -5.66
C GLU A 211 27.17 -3.81 -4.74
N GLY A 212 25.98 -4.06 -5.28
CA GLY A 212 24.93 -4.76 -4.55
C GLY A 212 23.51 -4.36 -4.95
N LEU A 213 22.54 -4.83 -4.16
CA LEU A 213 21.12 -4.57 -4.41
C LEU A 213 20.82 -3.07 -4.34
N HIS A 214 20.31 -2.53 -5.44
CA HIS A 214 19.98 -1.12 -5.59
C HIS A 214 18.49 -0.85 -5.30
N HIS A 215 17.60 -1.60 -5.97
CA HIS A 215 16.15 -1.39 -5.85
C HIS A 215 15.35 -2.68 -6.12
N ILE A 216 14.07 -2.66 -5.74
CA ILE A 216 13.09 -3.71 -6.07
C ILE A 216 11.94 -3.05 -6.83
N ALA A 217 11.62 -3.57 -8.01
CA ALA A 217 10.53 -3.05 -8.83
C ALA A 217 9.26 -3.88 -8.69
N LEU A 218 8.13 -3.19 -8.59
CA LEU A 218 6.80 -3.78 -8.41
C LEU A 218 5.94 -3.44 -9.63
N GLU A 219 5.39 -4.48 -10.28
CA GLU A 219 4.54 -4.30 -11.45
C GLU A 219 3.15 -3.78 -11.04
N VAL A 220 2.68 -2.72 -11.70
CA VAL A 220 1.37 -2.11 -11.46
C VAL A 220 0.55 -1.97 -12.75
N ASP A 221 -0.78 -2.01 -12.62
CA ASP A 221 -1.72 -1.84 -13.73
C ASP A 221 -1.76 -0.40 -14.26
N ASP A 222 -1.88 0.56 -13.35
CA ASP A 222 -1.97 1.99 -13.64
C ASP A 222 -1.05 2.74 -12.68
N ILE A 223 0.11 3.14 -13.19
CA ILE A 223 1.14 3.88 -12.45
C ILE A 223 0.66 5.28 -12.09
N HIS A 224 -0.15 5.93 -12.92
CA HIS A 224 -0.64 7.27 -12.65
C HIS A 224 -1.64 7.25 -11.50
N ALA A 225 -2.63 6.35 -11.56
CA ALA A 225 -3.59 6.16 -10.47
C ALA A 225 -2.87 5.75 -9.17
N ARG A 226 -1.85 4.88 -9.26
CA ARG A 226 -1.03 4.51 -8.10
C ARG A 226 -0.30 5.70 -7.50
N LEU A 227 0.37 6.52 -8.31
CA LEU A 227 1.13 7.67 -7.82
C LEU A 227 0.20 8.68 -7.13
N GLU A 228 -0.96 8.95 -7.72
CA GLU A 228 -1.98 9.82 -7.09
C GLU A 228 -2.49 9.24 -5.77
N GLN A 229 -2.76 7.93 -5.69
CA GLN A 229 -3.13 7.27 -4.44
C GLN A 229 -2.02 7.39 -3.38
N LEU A 230 -0.76 7.17 -3.76
CA LEU A 230 0.37 7.28 -2.84
C LEU A 230 0.55 8.71 -2.31
N LYS A 231 0.43 9.72 -3.18
CA LYS A 231 0.46 11.14 -2.81
C LYS A 231 -0.68 11.50 -1.85
N ALA A 232 -1.90 11.09 -2.19
CA ALA A 232 -3.08 11.35 -1.36
C ALA A 232 -2.95 10.71 0.03
N ASN A 233 -2.20 9.62 0.13
CA ASN A 233 -1.91 8.91 1.39
C ASN A 233 -0.65 9.45 2.11
N GLY A 234 -0.02 10.51 1.61
CA GLY A 234 1.15 11.14 2.22
C GLY A 234 2.45 10.35 2.08
N VAL A 235 2.53 9.42 1.12
CA VAL A 235 3.74 8.63 0.87
C VAL A 235 4.74 9.50 0.11
N ALA A 236 5.97 9.62 0.65
CA ALA A 236 7.03 10.36 0.00
C ALA A 236 7.52 9.65 -1.28
N LEU A 237 7.49 10.35 -2.41
CA LEU A 237 7.95 9.87 -3.70
C LEU A 237 9.25 10.57 -4.11
N ILE A 238 10.09 9.89 -4.90
CA ILE A 238 11.20 10.54 -5.61
C ILE A 238 10.66 11.17 -6.90
N ASN A 239 9.81 10.43 -7.60
CA ASN A 239 9.17 10.88 -8.82
C ASN A 239 7.68 11.08 -8.55
N GLU A 240 7.20 12.32 -8.64
CA GLU A 240 5.77 12.62 -8.52
C GLU A 240 5.01 12.27 -9.80
N GLU A 241 5.69 12.18 -10.93
CA GLU A 241 5.15 11.75 -12.22
C GLU A 241 5.95 10.56 -12.75
N ALA A 242 5.30 9.70 -13.53
CA ALA A 242 5.96 8.58 -14.17
C ALA A 242 6.93 9.07 -15.25
N LYS A 243 8.05 8.36 -15.41
CA LYS A 243 9.06 8.61 -16.44
C LYS A 243 9.28 7.35 -17.28
N LEU A 244 9.94 7.49 -18.42
CA LEU A 244 10.29 6.35 -19.27
C LEU A 244 11.46 5.56 -18.66
N GLY A 245 11.31 4.25 -18.55
CA GLY A 245 12.33 3.29 -18.13
C GLY A 245 12.78 2.37 -19.28
N ALA A 246 13.49 1.30 -18.94
CA ALA A 246 13.87 0.25 -19.88
C ALA A 246 12.64 -0.39 -20.54
N HIS A 247 12.81 -0.96 -21.74
CA HIS A 247 11.74 -1.63 -22.49
C HIS A 247 10.47 -0.76 -22.71
N ASN A 248 10.64 0.57 -22.79
CA ASN A 248 9.54 1.55 -22.87
C ASN A 248 8.50 1.45 -21.74
N SER A 249 8.89 0.90 -20.59
CA SER A 249 8.04 0.90 -19.40
C SER A 249 7.89 2.30 -18.81
N GLN A 250 6.78 2.54 -18.12
CA GLN A 250 6.64 3.70 -17.26
C GLN A 250 7.08 3.34 -15.86
N ILE A 251 7.98 4.14 -15.28
CA ILE A 251 8.56 3.90 -13.96
C ILE A 251 8.47 5.11 -13.04
N ALA A 252 8.44 4.87 -11.74
CA ALA A 252 8.54 5.90 -10.71
C ALA A 252 9.07 5.32 -9.39
N PHE A 253 9.93 6.07 -8.70
CA PHE A 253 10.52 5.59 -7.44
C PHE A 253 9.83 6.16 -6.21
N ILE A 254 9.62 5.29 -5.21
CA ILE A 254 9.19 5.67 -3.87
C ILE A 254 10.42 6.07 -3.06
N HIS A 255 10.33 7.17 -2.31
CA HIS A 255 11.47 7.65 -1.53
C HIS A 255 11.80 6.65 -0.40
N PRO A 256 13.05 6.20 -0.23
CA PRO A 256 13.40 5.14 0.73
C PRO A 256 12.99 5.41 2.18
N ASN A 257 12.90 6.68 2.57
CA ASN A 257 12.39 7.08 3.89
C ASN A 257 10.95 6.63 4.16
N ALA A 258 10.12 6.45 3.13
CA ALA A 258 8.76 5.95 3.27
C ALA A 258 8.69 4.42 3.41
N ALA A 259 9.77 3.70 3.12
CA ALA A 259 9.78 2.24 2.98
C ALA A 259 10.97 1.58 3.69
N SER A 260 11.26 1.97 4.94
CA SER A 260 12.33 1.37 5.75
C SER A 260 13.71 1.34 5.08
N LYS A 261 14.02 2.40 4.32
CA LYS A 261 15.27 2.56 3.53
C LYS A 261 15.41 1.63 2.33
N VAL A 262 14.36 0.90 1.96
CA VAL A 262 14.28 0.18 0.69
C VAL A 262 13.86 1.14 -0.42
N LEU A 263 14.56 1.10 -1.55
CA LEU A 263 14.18 1.82 -2.76
C LEU A 263 13.24 0.94 -3.58
N TYR A 264 11.96 1.30 -3.62
CA TYR A 264 10.98 0.65 -4.47
C TYR A 264 10.78 1.44 -5.76
N GLU A 265 10.72 0.73 -6.87
CA GLU A 265 10.27 1.23 -8.16
C GLU A 265 8.86 0.69 -8.44
N LEU A 266 7.98 1.54 -8.94
CA LEU A 266 6.73 1.14 -9.58
C LEU A 266 7.00 1.03 -11.07
N CYS A 267 6.62 -0.08 -11.68
CA CYS A 267 6.84 -0.32 -13.10
C CYS A 267 5.52 -0.73 -13.77
N GLN A 268 5.17 -0.06 -14.87
CA GLN A 268 4.06 -0.43 -15.73
C GLN A 268 4.59 -0.65 -17.15
N TYR A 269 4.42 -1.88 -17.65
CA TYR A 269 4.76 -2.21 -19.03
C TYR A 269 3.65 -1.78 -20.01
N PRO A 270 3.98 -1.53 -21.29
CA PRO A 270 2.98 -1.27 -22.32
C PRO A 270 1.93 -2.39 -22.44
N GLU A 271 0.69 -2.06 -22.76
CA GLU A 271 -0.36 -3.08 -22.95
C GLU A 271 0.05 -4.12 -24.01
N GLY A 272 -0.11 -5.40 -23.67
CA GLY A 272 0.22 -6.52 -24.56
C GLY A 272 1.70 -6.91 -24.62
N SER A 273 2.55 -6.28 -23.81
CA SER A 273 3.91 -6.79 -23.58
C SER A 273 3.86 -7.94 -22.57
N GLU A 274 4.30 -9.12 -22.99
CA GLU A 274 4.54 -10.23 -22.06
C GLU A 274 5.87 -9.98 -21.34
N ALA A 275 5.82 -9.89 -20.01
CA ALA A 275 7.00 -9.92 -19.16
C ALA A 275 7.56 -11.35 -19.06
#